data_AF-A0A0K1NN92-F1
#
_entry.id   AF-A0A0K1NN92-F1
#
_cell.length_a   1.000
_cell.length_b   1.000
_cell.length_c   1.000
_cell.angle_alpha   90.00
_cell.angle_beta   90.00
_cell.angle_gamma   90.00
#
_symmetry.space_group_name_H-M   'P 1'
#
loop_
_entity.id
_entity.type
_entity.pdbx_description
1 polymer ?
#
loop_
_entity_poly.entity_id
_entity_poly.type
_entity_poly.pdbx_seq_one_letter_code
_entity_poly.pdbx_strand_id
1 'polypeptide(L)' 'MKKNVYRVRTQYIFEGVFEVVAESREEARQKVIQDCGMVMGGNVHSTLPDEQISWAFETHPKSG' A
#
# COMPACT_ATOMS: atom_id res chain seq x y z
N MET A 1 -2.57 -34.11 -9.54
CA MET A 1 -3.90 -33.59 -9.13
C MET A 1 -4.12 -32.24 -9.80
N LYS A 2 -5.34 -31.91 -10.24
CA LYS A 2 -5.66 -30.58 -10.78
C LYS A 2 -5.63 -29.54 -9.65
N LYS A 3 -5.05 -28.37 -9.92
CA LYS A 3 -5.10 -27.20 -9.03
C LYS A 3 -6.21 -26.25 -9.51
N ASN A 4 -6.91 -25.62 -8.57
CA ASN A 4 -7.90 -24.57 -8.86
C ASN A 4 -7.30 -23.20 -8.53
N VAL A 5 -7.74 -22.16 -9.25
CA VAL A 5 -7.37 -20.76 -8.96
C VAL A 5 -8.47 -20.15 -8.09
N TYR A 6 -8.08 -19.56 -6.97
CA TYR A 6 -8.99 -18.87 -6.05
C TYR A 6 -8.65 -17.39 -5.98
N ARG A 7 -9.67 -16.54 -6.00
CA ARG A 7 -9.54 -15.10 -5.75
C ARG A 7 -9.97 -14.82 -4.32
N VAL A 8 -9.04 -14.37 -3.49
CA VAL A 8 -9.29 -14.05 -2.08
C VAL A 8 -9.17 -12.55 -1.90
N ARG A 9 -10.17 -11.92 -1.27
CA ARG A 9 -10.14 -10.49 -0.95
C ARG A 9 -9.29 -10.28 0.31
N THR A 10 -8.29 -9.42 0.21
CA THR A 10 -7.41 -9.05 1.33
C THR A 10 -7.38 -7.53 1.45
N GLN A 11 -7.33 -7.03 2.69
CA GLN A 11 -7.14 -5.61 3.00
C GLN A 11 -5.94 -5.49 3.95
N TYR A 12 -4.97 -4.66 3.58
CA TYR A 12 -3.87 -4.29 4.44
C TYR A 12 -4.15 -2.91 5.04
N ILE A 13 -3.92 -2.76 6.35
CA ILE A 13 -3.92 -1.47 7.03
C ILE A 13 -2.46 -1.19 7.39
N PHE A 14 -1.94 -0.08 6.88
CA PHE A 14 -0.59 0.37 7.17
C PHE A 14 -0.64 1.55 8.13
N GLU A 15 0.21 1.50 9.15
CA GLU A 15 0.45 2.60 10.07
C GLU A 15 1.92 3.01 9.94
N GLY A 16 2.17 4.31 10.01
CA GLY A 16 3.51 4.86 9.86
C GLY A 16 3.59 6.25 10.46
N VAL A 17 4.82 6.72 10.66
CA VAL A 17 5.11 8.05 11.17
C VAL A 17 5.93 8.78 10.14
N PHE A 18 5.50 10.00 9.81
CA PHE A 18 6.32 10.95 9.06
C PHE A 18 6.95 11.94 10.05
N GLU A 19 8.26 12.05 10.02
CA GLU A 19 8.96 13.19 10.62
C GLU A 19 8.96 14.34 9.61
N VAL A 20 8.29 15.45 9.94
CA VAL A 20 8.17 16.62 9.06
C VAL A 20 8.58 17.88 9.79
N VAL A 21 9.28 18.76 9.07
CA VAL A 21 9.61 20.11 9.54
C VAL A 21 8.40 21.01 9.28
N ALA A 22 7.84 21.61 10.33
CA ALA A 22 6.68 22.52 10.27
C ALA A 22 6.71 23.52 11.44
N GLU A 23 6.10 24.68 11.25
CA GLU A 23 5.96 25.75 12.23
C GLU A 23 4.83 25.49 13.24
N SER A 24 3.89 24.60 12.90
CA SER A 24 2.80 24.20 13.78
C SER A 24 2.36 22.74 13.59
N ARG A 25 1.60 22.21 14.56
CA ARG A 25 1.01 20.87 14.48
C ARG A 25 -0.01 20.77 13.35
N GLU A 26 -0.78 21.84 13.14
CA GLU A 26 -1.77 21.94 12.08
C GLU A 26 -1.09 21.91 10.70
N GLU A 27 0.01 22.65 10.52
CA GLU A 27 0.80 22.61 9.29
C GLU A 27 1.45 21.23 9.08
N ALA A 28 2.01 20.61 10.11
CA ALA A 28 2.56 19.26 10.04
C ALA A 28 1.51 18.25 9.53
N ARG A 29 0.28 18.34 10.05
CA ARG A 29 -0.85 17.51 9.59
C ARG A 29 -1.22 17.79 8.14
N GLN A 30 -1.30 19.06 7.74
CA GLN A 30 -1.65 19.41 6.36
C GLN A 30 -0.61 18.90 5.37
N LYS A 31 0.70 19.06 5.66
CA LYS A 31 1.79 18.50 4.85
C LYS A 31 1.66 16.99 4.67
N VAL A 32 1.37 16.24 5.73
CA VAL A 32 1.20 14.78 5.63
C VAL A 32 -0.05 14.42 4.82
N ILE A 33 -1.15 15.15 4.98
CA ILE A 33 -2.41 14.86 4.25
C ILE A 33 -2.30 15.21 2.77
N GLN A 34 -1.62 16.30 2.42
CA GLN A 34 -1.59 16.84 1.06
C GLN A 34 -0.41 16.34 0.24
N ASP A 35 0.77 16.21 0.86
CA ASP A 35 2.03 15.98 0.14
C ASP A 35 2.64 14.60 0.39
N CYS A 36 2.17 13.87 1.41
CA CYS A 36 2.65 12.52 1.69
C CYS A 36 1.65 11.49 1.19
N GLY A 37 2.16 10.49 0.47
CA GLY A 37 1.38 9.36 -0.02
C GLY A 37 2.16 8.06 0.13
N MET A 38 1.44 6.95 0.13
CA MET A 38 2.03 5.61 0.14
C MET A 38 1.82 4.97 -1.22
N VAL A 39 2.92 4.69 -1.92
CA VAL A 39 2.90 3.92 -3.16
C VAL A 39 3.25 2.48 -2.83
N MET A 40 2.31 1.57 -3.05
CA MET A 40 2.57 0.13 -2.99
C MET A 40 3.26 -0.31 -4.29
N GLY A 41 4.50 0.13 -4.51
CA GLY A 41 5.27 -0.19 -5.72
C GLY A 41 6.49 -1.08 -5.47
N GLY A 42 6.89 -1.27 -4.20
CA GLY A 42 8.23 -1.74 -3.88
C GLY A 42 8.39 -3.18 -3.41
N ASN A 43 7.58 -3.65 -2.45
CA ASN A 43 7.91 -4.88 -1.69
C ASN A 43 6.71 -5.57 -1.04
N VAL A 44 5.61 -5.86 -1.78
CA VAL A 44 4.71 -6.91 -1.28
C VAL A 44 5.48 -8.21 -1.38
N HIS A 45 5.86 -8.81 -0.25
CA HIS A 45 6.59 -10.07 -0.23
C HIS A 45 5.65 -11.21 0.13
N SER A 46 5.86 -12.35 -0.51
CA SER A 46 5.17 -13.60 -0.23
C SER A 46 6.21 -14.71 -0.14
N THR A 47 6.02 -15.63 0.80
CA THR A 47 6.80 -16.88 0.84
C THR A 47 6.31 -17.89 -0.19
N LEU A 48 5.21 -17.60 -0.89
CA LEU A 48 4.72 -18.44 -1.99
C LEU A 48 5.57 -18.20 -3.24
N PRO A 49 5.83 -19.24 -4.05
CA PRO A 49 6.50 -19.09 -5.34
C PRO A 49 5.73 -18.16 -6.28
N ASP A 50 6.45 -17.43 -7.14
CA ASP A 50 5.87 -16.49 -8.13
C ASP A 50 4.81 -17.14 -9.03
N GLU A 51 4.98 -18.43 -9.33
CA GLU A 51 4.05 -19.22 -10.15
C GLU A 51 2.67 -19.44 -9.49
N GLN A 52 2.56 -19.21 -8.17
CA GLN A 52 1.36 -19.45 -7.37
C GLN A 52 0.63 -18.17 -6.95
N ILE A 53 1.17 -16.99 -7.27
CA ILE A 53 0.61 -15.71 -6.84
C ILE A 53 0.53 -14.72 -8.00
N SER A 54 -0.56 -13.96 -8.05
CA SER A 54 -0.67 -12.80 -8.92
C SER A 54 -0.22 -11.56 -8.16
N TRP A 55 0.75 -10.84 -8.71
CA TRP A 55 1.23 -9.56 -8.18
C TRP A 55 0.35 -8.37 -8.59
N ALA A 56 -0.77 -8.60 -9.28
CA ALA A 56 -1.74 -7.58 -9.62
C ALA A 56 -2.55 -7.18 -8.38
N PHE A 57 -1.93 -6.40 -7.51
CA PHE A 57 -2.62 -5.67 -6.45
C PHE A 57 -3.07 -4.33 -7.03
N GLU A 58 -4.30 -3.90 -6.76
CA GLU A 58 -4.78 -2.58 -7.18
C GLU A 58 -4.08 -1.52 -6.31
N THR A 59 -2.87 -1.12 -6.72
CA THR A 59 -1.99 -0.23 -5.95
C THR A 59 -2.19 1.24 -6.27
N HIS A 60 -2.96 1.54 -7.31
CA HIS A 60 -3.31 2.90 -7.68
C HIS A 60 -4.68 3.27 -7.10
N PRO A 61 -4.79 4.36 -6.31
CA PRO A 61 -6.09 4.97 -6.10
C PRO A 61 -6.66 5.30 -7.48
N LYS A 62 -7.96 5.02 -7.69
CA LYS A 62 -8.66 5.54 -8.87
C LYS A 62 -8.48 7.05 -8.83
N SER A 63 -7.71 7.61 -9.75
CA SER A 63 -7.65 9.04 -9.98
C SER A 63 -9.07 9.48 -10.28
N GLY A 64 -9.67 10.23 -9.34
CA GLY A 64 -10.92 10.95 -9.56
C GLY A 64 -10.69 12.24 -10.31
#